data_AF-A0A962ZZV1-F1
#
_entry.id   AF-A0A962ZZV1-F1
#
_cell.length_a   1.000
_cell.length_b   1.000
_cell.length_c   1.000
_cell.angle_alpha   90.00
_cell.angle_beta   90.00
_cell.angle_gamma   90.00
#
_symmetry.space_group_name_H-M   'P 1'
#
loop_
_entity.id
_entity.type
_entity.pdbx_description
1 polymer ?
#
loop_
_entity_poly.entity_id
_entity_poly.type
_entity_poly.pdbx_seq_one_letter_code
_entity_poly.pdbx_strand_id
1 'polypeptide(L)'
;MISLVTLAHRVSNIYKRYASVHAALFSFSLAQLKIKFWRANEPAYCEFERKLMQFDQELMDVRTIINDEDQLESGNTVSREFAFALDVYIIALSDAIKCLSMICKHRCRELNGEEKYDIKQNWADRHDYDNKIQQYRRLGERLTDLFKRL
;
A
#
# COMPACT_ATOMS: atom_id res chain seq x y z
N MET A 1 -20.13 -15.33 8.16
CA MET A 1 -20.31 -13.87 8.09
C MET A 1 -19.15 -13.26 8.84
N ILE A 2 -18.23 -12.63 8.13
CA ILE A 2 -17.11 -11.91 8.71
C ILE A 2 -17.62 -10.49 8.97
N SER A 3 -17.35 -9.91 10.15
CA SER A 3 -17.82 -8.55 10.40
C SER A 3 -17.01 -7.52 9.58
N LEU A 4 -17.64 -6.41 9.17
CA LEU A 4 -16.95 -5.28 8.54
C LEU A 4 -15.78 -4.74 9.38
N VAL A 5 -15.91 -4.80 10.71
CA VAL A 5 -14.83 -4.44 11.66
C VAL A 5 -13.63 -5.38 11.51
N THR A 6 -13.88 -6.69 11.38
CA THR A 6 -12.83 -7.69 11.13
C THR A 6 -12.12 -7.43 9.81
N LEU A 7 -12.85 -7.09 8.74
CA LEU A 7 -12.26 -6.76 7.44
C LEU A 7 -11.42 -5.48 7.53
N ALA A 8 -11.91 -4.45 8.20
CA ALA A 8 -11.16 -3.21 8.44
C ALA A 8 -9.85 -3.45 9.22
N HIS A 9 -9.87 -4.33 10.23
CA HIS A 9 -8.65 -4.71 10.94
C HIS A 9 -7.65 -5.46 10.06
N ARG A 10 -8.11 -6.34 9.16
CA ARG A 10 -7.23 -7.01 8.18
C ARG A 10 -6.56 -5.98 7.27
N VAL A 11 -7.33 -5.05 6.71
CA VAL A 11 -6.81 -3.96 5.87
C VAL A 11 -5.81 -3.09 6.65
N SER A 12 -6.11 -2.76 7.91
CA SER A 12 -5.20 -2.00 8.78
C SER A 12 -3.88 -2.74 9.02
N ASN A 13 -3.91 -4.05 9.22
CA ASN A 13 -2.70 -4.86 9.39
C ASN A 13 -1.86 -4.90 8.11
N ILE A 14 -2.49 -5.01 6.94
CA ILE A 14 -1.80 -4.92 5.64
C ILE A 14 -1.16 -3.53 5.47
N TYR A 15 -1.91 -2.47 5.75
CA TYR A 15 -1.39 -1.10 5.72
C TYR A 15 -0.15 -0.92 6.63
N LYS A 16 -0.15 -1.45 7.86
CA LYS A 16 1.00 -1.37 8.76
C LYS A 16 2.23 -2.07 8.18
N ARG A 17 2.06 -3.26 7.60
CA ARG A 17 3.15 -4.00 6.93
C ARG A 17 3.68 -3.23 5.71
N TYR A 18 2.79 -2.66 4.90
CA TYR A 18 3.15 -1.78 3.80
C TYR A 18 3.91 -0.53 4.26
N ALA A 19 3.45 0.14 5.34
CA ALA A 19 4.09 1.33 5.89
C ALA A 19 5.52 1.04 6.36
N SER A 20 5.79 -0.16 6.91
CA SER A 20 7.15 -0.59 7.25
C SER A 20 8.04 -0.74 6.02
N VAL A 21 7.52 -1.27 4.90
CA VAL A 21 8.27 -1.36 3.63
C VAL A 21 8.52 0.03 3.05
N HIS A 22 7.51 0.90 3.04
CA HIS A 22 7.65 2.29 2.63
C HIS A 22 8.72 3.02 3.45
N ALA A 23 8.67 2.91 4.78
CA ALA A 23 9.66 3.50 5.67
C ALA A 23 11.07 2.93 5.43
N ALA A 24 11.21 1.62 5.19
CA ALA A 24 12.51 1.03 4.87
C ALA A 24 13.10 1.58 3.56
N LEU A 25 12.28 1.78 2.53
CA LEU A 25 12.72 2.27 1.21
C LEU A 25 12.99 3.78 1.16
N PHE A 26 12.27 4.56 1.97
CA PHE A 26 12.29 6.02 1.93
C PHE A 26 12.71 6.67 3.24
N SER A 27 13.22 5.90 4.22
CA SER A 27 13.72 6.44 5.49
C SER A 27 14.83 7.46 5.22
N PHE A 28 14.41 8.72 5.31
CA PHE A 28 15.27 9.89 5.26
C PHE A 28 16.11 9.89 6.55
N SER A 29 17.36 9.45 6.47
CA SER A 29 18.30 9.61 7.56
C SER A 29 19.13 10.86 7.33
N LEU A 30 18.98 11.88 8.20
CA LEU A 30 19.94 12.99 8.29
C LEU A 30 21.40 12.49 8.50
N ALA A 31 21.60 11.24 8.93
CA ALA A 31 22.91 10.61 8.99
C ALA A 31 23.42 10.08 7.63
N GLN A 32 22.57 9.87 6.62
CA GLN A 32 23.01 9.53 5.25
C GLN A 32 23.69 10.72 4.54
N LEU A 33 23.47 11.94 5.01
CA LEU A 33 24.26 13.11 4.57
C LEU A 33 25.70 13.12 5.13
N LYS A 34 25.98 12.38 6.21
CA LYS A 34 27.29 12.37 6.87
C LYS A 34 28.05 11.06 6.77
N ILE A 35 27.44 9.97 6.29
CA ILE A 35 28.08 8.66 6.28
C ILE A 35 28.04 8.05 4.88
N LYS A 36 28.79 8.66 3.97
CA LYS A 36 29.34 8.00 2.77
C LYS A 36 30.39 6.92 3.12
N PHE A 37 30.41 6.40 4.35
CA PHE A 37 31.58 5.72 4.91
C PHE A 37 31.36 4.29 5.44
N TRP A 38 30.13 3.81 5.57
CA TRP A 38 29.89 2.44 6.04
C TRP A 38 28.69 1.87 5.30
N ARG A 39 28.96 0.87 4.45
CA ARG A 39 27.99 0.01 3.72
C ARG A 39 26.55 0.20 4.19
N ALA A 40 25.84 1.15 3.57
CA ALA A 40 24.41 1.23 3.74
C ALA A 40 23.87 -0.07 3.15
N ASN A 41 23.20 -0.88 3.98
CA ASN A 41 22.50 -2.06 3.51
C ASN A 41 21.60 -1.61 2.35
N GLU A 42 21.96 -1.99 1.13
CA GLU A 42 21.11 -1.72 -0.02
C GLU A 42 19.74 -2.31 0.28
N PRO A 43 18.64 -1.55 0.05
CA PRO A 43 17.32 -2.08 0.29
C PRO A 43 17.15 -3.39 -0.48
N ALA A 44 16.57 -4.42 0.16
CA ALA A 44 16.30 -5.70 -0.48
C ALA A 44 15.12 -5.57 -1.46
N TYR A 45 15.30 -4.82 -2.56
CA TYR A 45 14.24 -4.45 -3.49
C TYR A 45 13.50 -5.67 -4.05
N CYS A 46 14.21 -6.74 -4.37
CA CYS A 46 13.61 -7.99 -4.82
C CYS A 46 12.73 -8.67 -3.74
N GLU A 47 13.12 -8.56 -2.48
CA GLU A 47 12.30 -9.08 -1.37
C GLU A 47 11.07 -8.20 -1.12
N PHE A 48 11.24 -6.88 -1.18
CA PHE A 48 10.15 -5.93 -1.03
C PHE A 48 9.13 -6.03 -2.16
N GLU A 49 9.56 -6.23 -3.41
CA GLU A 49 8.67 -6.48 -4.55
C GLU A 49 7.76 -7.67 -4.29
N ARG A 50 8.31 -8.82 -3.90
CA ARG A 50 7.52 -10.01 -3.53
C ARG A 50 6.55 -9.75 -2.38
N LYS A 51 6.99 -9.06 -1.32
CA LYS A 51 6.12 -8.72 -0.18
C LYS A 51 4.97 -7.80 -0.61
N LEU A 52 5.25 -6.80 -1.44
CA LEU A 52 4.25 -5.86 -1.94
C LEU A 52 3.22 -6.58 -2.82
N MET A 53 3.65 -7.49 -3.69
CA MET A 53 2.72 -8.34 -4.44
C MET A 53 1.84 -9.20 -3.53
N GLN A 54 2.39 -9.75 -2.44
CA GLN A 54 1.58 -10.48 -1.46
C GLN A 54 0.54 -9.57 -0.79
N PHE A 55 0.93 -8.35 -0.40
CA PHE A 55 0.00 -7.41 0.22
C PHE A 55 -1.14 -7.01 -0.73
N ASP A 56 -0.83 -6.82 -2.01
CA ASP A 56 -1.84 -6.55 -3.05
C ASP A 56 -2.84 -7.70 -3.17
N GLN A 57 -2.35 -8.94 -3.23
CA GLN A 57 -3.22 -10.12 -3.28
C GLN A 57 -4.10 -10.22 -2.03
N GLU A 58 -3.53 -10.05 -0.83
CA GLU A 58 -4.28 -10.07 0.43
C GLU A 58 -5.38 -8.97 0.44
N LEU A 59 -5.13 -7.80 -0.16
CA LEU A 59 -6.13 -6.74 -0.29
C LEU A 59 -7.25 -7.11 -1.28
N MET A 60 -6.91 -7.73 -2.42
CA MET A 60 -7.90 -8.19 -3.38
C MET A 60 -8.79 -9.29 -2.79
N ASP A 61 -8.23 -10.18 -1.97
CA ASP A 61 -8.99 -11.21 -1.27
C ASP A 61 -10.00 -10.59 -0.28
N VAL A 62 -9.59 -9.56 0.48
CA VAL A 62 -10.51 -8.82 1.36
C VAL A 62 -11.61 -8.12 0.56
N ARG A 63 -11.26 -7.53 -0.58
CA ARG A 63 -12.21 -6.86 -1.46
C ARG A 63 -13.28 -7.81 -2.01
N THR A 64 -12.89 -9.00 -2.44
CA THR A 64 -13.84 -10.03 -2.89
C THR A 64 -14.84 -10.36 -1.79
N ILE A 65 -14.37 -10.54 -0.54
CA ILE A 65 -15.26 -10.80 0.60
C ILE A 65 -16.25 -9.64 0.81
N ILE A 66 -15.82 -8.38 0.72
CA ILE A 66 -16.71 -7.22 0.85
C ILE A 66 -17.79 -7.24 -0.24
N ASN A 67 -17.41 -7.51 -1.49
CA ASN A 67 -18.36 -7.53 -2.62
C ASN A 67 -19.36 -8.68 -2.53
N ASP A 68 -18.96 -9.81 -1.96
CA ASP A 68 -19.83 -10.96 -1.72
C ASP A 68 -20.80 -10.71 -0.55
N GLU A 69 -20.35 -10.00 0.50
CA GLU A 69 -21.18 -9.68 1.68
C GLU A 69 -22.10 -8.46 1.46
N ASP A 70 -21.72 -7.46 0.65
CA ASP A 70 -22.57 -6.30 0.32
C ASP A 70 -23.82 -6.69 -0.50
N GLN A 71 -23.76 -7.84 -1.20
CA GLN A 71 -24.94 -8.43 -1.84
C GLN A 71 -25.94 -9.04 -0.83
N LEU A 72 -25.52 -9.25 0.43
CA LEU A 72 -26.28 -9.97 1.45
C LEU A 72 -26.80 -9.06 2.59
N GLU A 73 -26.09 -8.00 2.99
CA GLU A 73 -26.49 -7.14 4.11
C GLU A 73 -27.22 -5.85 3.67
N SER A 74 -28.55 -5.95 3.53
CA SER A 74 -29.40 -4.84 3.07
C SER A 74 -30.00 -3.94 4.16
N GLY A 75 -29.59 -4.06 5.42
CA GLY A 75 -30.33 -3.50 6.56
C GLY A 75 -29.93 -2.11 7.08
N ASN A 76 -28.65 -1.70 7.00
CA ASN A 76 -28.16 -0.48 7.66
C ASN A 76 -27.35 0.42 6.71
N THR A 77 -27.80 1.67 6.53
CA THR A 77 -27.17 2.68 5.67
C THR A 77 -25.72 2.97 6.07
N VAL A 78 -25.42 3.01 7.38
CA VAL A 78 -24.06 3.30 7.88
C VAL A 78 -23.09 2.16 7.53
N SER A 79 -23.54 0.91 7.65
CA SER A 79 -22.74 -0.26 7.27
C SER A 79 -22.40 -0.27 5.79
N ARG A 80 -23.35 0.09 4.92
CA ARG A 80 -23.13 0.22 3.47
C ARG A 80 -22.16 1.34 3.13
N GLU A 81 -22.32 2.51 3.74
CA GLU A 81 -21.39 3.63 3.54
C GLU A 81 -19.97 3.27 3.99
N PHE A 82 -19.84 2.53 5.10
CA PHE A 82 -18.55 2.03 5.55
C PHE A 82 -17.95 0.98 4.61
N ALA A 83 -18.73 -0.02 4.18
CA ALA A 83 -18.29 -1.04 3.25
C ALA A 83 -17.80 -0.43 1.93
N PHE A 84 -18.55 0.52 1.38
CA PHE A 84 -18.16 1.27 0.19
C PHE A 84 -16.87 2.08 0.42
N ALA A 85 -16.76 2.80 1.54
CA ALA A 85 -15.54 3.55 1.85
C ALA A 85 -14.32 2.63 2.04
N LEU A 86 -14.52 1.45 2.62
CA LEU A 86 -13.49 0.44 2.80
C LEU A 86 -13.03 -0.14 1.46
N ASP A 87 -13.95 -0.46 0.54
CA ASP A 87 -13.61 -0.90 -0.83
C ASP A 87 -12.78 0.16 -1.58
N VAL A 88 -13.24 1.41 -1.57
CA VAL A 88 -12.52 2.52 -2.21
C VAL A 88 -11.13 2.72 -1.61
N TYR A 89 -11.00 2.60 -0.28
CA TYR A 89 -9.70 2.65 0.39
C TYR A 89 -8.78 1.48 -0.01
N ILE A 90 -9.32 0.26 -0.08
CA ILE A 90 -8.58 -0.93 -0.51
C ILE A 90 -8.01 -0.74 -1.92
N ILE A 91 -8.82 -0.25 -2.87
CA ILE A 91 -8.38 0.03 -4.24
C ILE A 91 -7.23 1.02 -4.25
N ALA A 92 -7.37 2.15 -3.56
CA ALA A 92 -6.35 3.19 -3.51
C ALA A 92 -5.05 2.72 -2.84
N LEU A 93 -5.14 1.90 -1.79
CA LEU A 93 -3.97 1.31 -1.13
C LEU A 93 -3.28 0.28 -2.03
N SER A 94 -4.06 -0.57 -2.73
CA SER A 94 -3.56 -1.52 -3.72
C SER A 94 -2.78 -0.79 -4.83
N ASP A 95 -3.33 0.29 -5.38
CA ASP A 95 -2.65 1.10 -6.39
C ASP A 95 -1.29 1.61 -5.91
N ALA A 96 -1.22 2.15 -4.69
CA ALA A 96 0.03 2.61 -4.12
C ALA A 96 1.04 1.46 -3.91
N ILE A 97 0.56 0.29 -3.46
CA ILE A 97 1.39 -0.92 -3.29
C ILE A 97 1.93 -1.39 -4.65
N LYS A 98 1.11 -1.39 -5.71
CA LYS A 98 1.54 -1.74 -7.07
C LYS A 98 2.57 -0.77 -7.61
N CYS A 99 2.38 0.54 -7.45
CA CYS A 99 3.37 1.54 -7.86
C CYS A 99 4.71 1.33 -7.13
N LEU A 100 4.68 1.08 -5.82
CA LEU A 100 5.91 0.79 -5.08
C LEU A 100 6.56 -0.53 -5.50
N SER A 101 5.75 -1.54 -5.81
CA SER A 101 6.22 -2.84 -6.30
C SER A 101 6.95 -2.70 -7.64
N MET A 102 6.41 -1.91 -8.57
CA MET A 102 7.07 -1.60 -9.85
C MET A 102 8.41 -0.91 -9.65
N ILE A 103 8.48 0.10 -8.76
CA ILE A 103 9.74 0.77 -8.41
C ILE A 103 10.75 -0.26 -7.86
N CYS A 104 10.32 -1.15 -6.95
CA CYS A 104 11.16 -2.21 -6.39
C CYS A 104 11.63 -3.19 -7.48
N LYS A 105 10.76 -3.57 -8.42
CA LYS A 105 11.08 -4.45 -9.54
C LYS A 105 12.16 -3.85 -10.42
N HIS A 106 12.02 -2.59 -10.83
CA HIS A 106 13.02 -1.92 -11.66
C HIS A 106 14.37 -1.81 -10.94
N ARG A 107 14.36 -1.48 -9.65
CA ARG A 107 15.59 -1.44 -8.83
C ARG A 107 16.24 -2.81 -8.64
N CYS A 108 15.44 -3.85 -8.44
CA CYS A 108 15.92 -5.22 -8.35
C CYS A 108 16.65 -5.65 -9.65
N ARG A 109 16.04 -5.38 -10.81
CA ARG A 109 16.65 -5.67 -12.12
C ARG A 109 17.92 -4.86 -12.37
N GLU A 110 17.93 -3.59 -11.97
CA GLU A 110 19.11 -2.74 -12.05
C GLU A 110 20.27 -3.29 -11.20
N LEU A 111 20.00 -3.71 -9.97
CA LEU A 111 21.00 -4.34 -9.09
C LEU A 111 21.52 -5.67 -9.65
N ASN A 112 20.67 -6.45 -10.32
CA ASN A 112 21.07 -7.69 -10.99
C ASN A 112 21.81 -7.46 -12.32
N GLY A 113 21.90 -6.21 -12.79
CA GLY A 113 22.51 -5.86 -14.07
C GLY A 113 21.67 -6.25 -15.29
N GLU A 114 20.37 -6.54 -15.11
CA GLU A 114 19.45 -6.96 -16.17
C GLU A 114 18.96 -5.76 -16.99
N GLU A 115 18.57 -4.68 -16.32
CA GLU A 115 17.93 -3.52 -16.93
C GLU A 115 18.26 -2.26 -16.15
N LYS A 116 18.78 -1.23 -16.83
CA LYS A 116 19.04 0.05 -16.19
C LYS A 116 17.74 0.78 -15.93
N TYR A 117 17.53 1.22 -14.69
CA TYR A 117 16.36 2.02 -14.36
C TYR A 117 16.60 3.48 -14.79
N ASP A 118 16.01 3.87 -15.92
CA ASP A 118 16.16 5.22 -16.46
C ASP A 118 15.78 6.30 -15.43
N ILE A 119 16.58 7.38 -15.39
CA ILE A 119 16.38 8.44 -14.39
C ILE A 119 15.03 9.13 -14.61
N LYS A 120 14.63 9.42 -15.84
CA LYS A 120 13.33 10.07 -16.10
C LYS A 120 12.18 9.15 -15.71
N GLN A 121 12.30 7.85 -16.00
CA GLN A 121 11.32 6.85 -15.58
C GLN A 121 11.20 6.78 -14.06
N ASN A 122 12.33 6.69 -13.34
CA ASN A 122 12.32 6.66 -11.87
C ASN A 122 11.69 7.93 -11.25
N TRP A 123 11.88 9.10 -11.86
CA TRP A 123 11.21 10.33 -11.41
C TRP A 123 9.71 10.30 -11.67
N ALA A 124 9.29 9.83 -12.84
CA ALA A 124 7.88 9.68 -13.19
C ALA A 124 7.16 8.69 -12.25
N ASP A 125 7.77 7.51 -12.03
CA ASP A 125 7.21 6.48 -11.15
C ASP A 125 7.10 6.96 -9.70
N ARG A 126 8.12 7.68 -9.19
CA ARG A 126 8.05 8.28 -7.85
C ARG A 126 6.96 9.34 -7.74
N HIS A 127 6.82 10.18 -8.76
CA HIS A 127 5.77 11.20 -8.76
C HIS A 127 4.37 10.58 -8.75
N ASP A 128 4.13 9.55 -9.58
CA ASP A 128 2.87 8.83 -9.57
C ASP A 128 2.61 8.15 -8.21
N TYR A 129 3.64 7.50 -7.67
CA TYR A 129 3.58 6.88 -6.35
C TYR A 129 3.22 7.88 -5.23
N ASP A 130 3.83 9.06 -5.20
CA ASP A 130 3.52 10.11 -4.22
C ASP A 130 2.06 10.58 -4.35
N ASN A 131 1.55 10.70 -5.57
CA ASN A 131 0.13 11.03 -5.81
C ASN A 131 -0.80 9.94 -5.24
N LYS A 132 -0.49 8.66 -5.47
CA LYS A 132 -1.25 7.52 -4.92
C LYS A 132 -1.20 7.48 -3.39
N ILE A 133 -0.06 7.85 -2.78
CA ILE A 133 0.04 8.00 -1.32
C ILE A 133 -0.96 9.00 -0.79
N GLN A 134 -1.03 10.18 -1.39
CA GLN A 134 -1.92 11.23 -0.94
C GLN A 134 -3.40 10.81 -1.08
N GLN A 135 -3.73 10.06 -2.13
CA GLN A 135 -5.08 9.56 -2.36
C GLN A 135 -5.55 8.61 -1.25
N TYR A 136 -4.80 7.52 -0.97
CA TYR A 136 -5.26 6.58 0.05
C TYR A 136 -5.25 7.19 1.46
N ARG A 137 -4.35 8.14 1.76
CA ARG A 137 -4.34 8.83 3.07
C ARG A 137 -5.63 9.60 3.34
N ARG A 138 -6.09 10.39 2.36
CA ARG A 138 -7.37 11.12 2.46
C ARG A 138 -8.56 10.19 2.63
N LEU A 139 -8.55 9.06 1.92
CA LEU A 139 -9.59 8.03 2.06
C LEU A 139 -9.55 7.35 3.44
N GLY A 140 -8.36 7.12 3.99
CA GLY A 140 -8.19 6.55 5.33
C GLY A 140 -8.71 7.45 6.45
N GLU A 141 -8.56 8.78 6.32
CA GLU A 141 -9.16 9.75 7.25
C GLU A 141 -10.68 9.64 7.23
N ARG A 142 -11.29 9.66 6.04
CA ARG A 142 -12.74 9.48 5.86
C ARG A 142 -13.23 8.15 6.45
N LEU A 143 -12.50 7.06 6.19
CA LEU A 143 -12.84 5.73 6.71
C LEU A 143 -12.80 5.69 8.25
N THR A 144 -11.81 6.36 8.85
CA THR A 144 -11.69 6.46 10.31
C THR A 144 -12.88 7.19 10.94
N ASP A 145 -13.39 8.23 10.28
CA ASP A 145 -14.55 8.97 10.78
C ASP A 145 -15.86 8.20 10.65
N LEU A 146 -15.99 7.37 9.61
CA LEU A 146 -17.12 6.43 9.48
C LEU A 146 -17.03 5.32 10.52
N PHE A 147 -15.84 4.79 10.79
CA PHE A 147 -15.62 3.74 11.79
C PHE A 147 -16.07 4.16 13.20
N LYS A 148 -15.91 5.43 13.58
CA LYS A 148 -16.37 5.96 14.87
C LYS A 148 -17.89 6.02 15.02
N ARG A 149 -18.64 5.88 13.92
CA ARG A 149 -20.11 5.97 13.86
C ARG A 149 -20.80 4.61 13.72
N LEU A 150 -20.01 3.56 13.45
CA LEU A 150 -20.43 2.16 13.49
C LEU A 150 -20.57 1.69 14.94
#